data_AF-A0A828SZR8-F1
#
_entry.id   AF-A0A828SZR8-F1
#
_cell.length_a   1.000
_cell.length_b   1.000
_cell.length_c   1.000
_cell.angle_alpha   90.00
_cell.angle_beta   90.00
_cell.angle_gamma   90.00
#
_symmetry.space_group_name_H-M   'P 1'
#
loop_
_entity.id
_entity.type
_entity.pdbx_description
1 polymer ?
#
loop_
_entity_poly.entity_id
_entity_poly.type
_entity_poly.pdbx_seq_one_letter_code
_entity_poly.pdbx_strand_id
1 'polypeptide(L)'
;MSQHITVVDYNPLWPKKYEEEALLIKDILADNCVAIYHIGSTSVEGLAAKPIIDIMAAVQNLEKVDDAAEAFSKIGYEYLGEFGIAGRRYLRKGGDERTHQIHIFQTEDWNNIGRHLAFRDYMRTHKKERDEYAKIKKVLAQKFPYDIDGYCDGKEEFVRKIEKLALSQFDGTWDKMYLAARNVQKKREISPLVEAGGVSAAILTEKGNIYVGVCIDTACSLGMCAERNAIANMITNGENGICRLIAVDRNGKAIPPCGACREFMVQLMPDHYHSIQIMMDYENKKMVTLGDITPNWWI
;
A
#
# COMPACT_ATOMS: atom_id res chain seq x y z
N MET A 1 -15.57 -29.08 -8.96
CA MET A 1 -15.32 -29.31 -10.40
C MET A 1 -14.18 -28.39 -10.82
N SER A 2 -13.43 -28.67 -11.91
CA SER A 2 -12.36 -27.76 -12.36
C SER A 2 -12.97 -26.43 -12.82
N GLN A 3 -12.52 -25.31 -12.23
CA GLN A 3 -12.96 -23.96 -12.61
C GLN A 3 -12.77 -23.73 -14.12
N HIS A 4 -13.81 -23.25 -14.81
CA HIS A 4 -13.67 -22.82 -16.20
C HIS A 4 -12.88 -21.51 -16.28
N ILE A 5 -11.82 -21.49 -17.10
CA ILE A 5 -10.95 -20.33 -17.25
C ILE A 5 -11.53 -19.39 -18.30
N THR A 6 -12.22 -18.36 -17.83
CA THR A 6 -12.77 -17.30 -18.68
C THR A 6 -11.99 -16.00 -18.49
N VAL A 7 -11.53 -15.41 -19.60
CA VAL A 7 -10.92 -14.07 -19.62
C VAL A 7 -11.88 -13.12 -20.32
N VAL A 8 -12.31 -12.09 -19.59
CA VAL A 8 -13.25 -11.06 -20.07
C VAL A 8 -12.52 -9.74 -20.26
N ASP A 9 -13.11 -8.85 -21.06
CA ASP A 9 -12.63 -7.48 -21.16
C ASP A 9 -12.74 -6.74 -19.83
N TYR A 10 -11.98 -5.64 -19.69
CA TYR A 10 -11.94 -4.88 -18.46
C TYR A 10 -13.33 -4.42 -18.04
N ASN A 11 -13.66 -4.64 -16.77
CA ASN A 11 -14.93 -4.20 -16.20
C ASN A 11 -14.70 -2.98 -15.28
N PRO A 12 -15.30 -1.81 -15.58
CA PRO A 12 -15.15 -0.60 -14.75
C PRO A 12 -15.76 -0.72 -13.35
N LEU A 13 -16.51 -1.79 -13.06
CA LEU A 13 -17.02 -2.08 -11.72
C LEU A 13 -16.00 -2.81 -10.83
N TRP A 14 -14.87 -3.28 -11.36
CA TRP A 14 -13.86 -3.98 -10.55
C TRP A 14 -13.26 -3.12 -9.42
N PRO A 15 -12.94 -1.83 -9.61
CA PRO A 15 -12.51 -0.97 -8.51
C PRO A 15 -13.54 -0.88 -7.38
N LYS A 16 -14.82 -0.73 -7.73
CA LYS A 16 -15.91 -0.69 -6.74
C LYS A 16 -16.04 -2.00 -5.95
N LYS A 17 -15.95 -3.15 -6.64
CA LYS A 17 -15.96 -4.47 -5.98
C LYS A 17 -14.77 -4.64 -5.04
N TYR A 18 -13.61 -4.14 -5.43
CA TYR A 18 -12.44 -4.10 -4.57
C TYR A 18 -12.69 -3.23 -3.32
N GLU A 19 -13.22 -2.01 -3.48
CA GLU A 19 -13.49 -1.11 -2.37
C GLU A 19 -14.47 -1.72 -1.36
N GLU A 20 -15.55 -2.33 -1.84
CA GLU A 20 -16.55 -3.00 -1.01
C GLU A 20 -15.92 -4.16 -0.20
N GLU A 21 -15.11 -5.01 -0.85
CA GLU A 21 -14.48 -6.14 -0.16
C GLU A 21 -13.33 -5.70 0.75
N ALA A 22 -12.58 -4.65 0.39
CA ALA A 22 -11.49 -4.10 1.19
C ALA A 22 -11.98 -3.55 2.54
N LEU A 23 -13.20 -3.00 2.61
CA LEU A 23 -13.81 -2.56 3.86
C LEU A 23 -14.06 -3.76 4.80
N LEU A 24 -14.62 -4.86 4.28
CA LEU A 24 -14.85 -6.07 5.07
C LEU A 24 -13.54 -6.66 5.61
N ILE A 25 -12.50 -6.69 4.77
CA ILE A 25 -11.16 -7.17 5.15
C ILE A 25 -10.56 -6.26 6.23
N LYS A 26 -10.69 -4.94 6.06
CA LYS A 26 -10.19 -3.97 7.03
C LYS A 26 -10.87 -4.12 8.38
N ASP A 27 -12.18 -4.34 8.41
CA ASP A 27 -12.94 -4.55 9.64
C ASP A 27 -12.51 -5.82 10.38
N ILE A 28 -12.26 -6.91 9.65
CA ILE A 28 -11.77 -8.17 10.24
C ILE A 28 -10.36 -8.00 10.81
N LEU A 29 -9.47 -7.34 10.08
CA LEU A 29 -8.07 -7.16 10.47
C LEU A 29 -7.87 -6.06 11.53
N ALA A 30 -8.81 -5.11 11.64
CA ALA A 30 -8.80 -4.02 12.60
C ALA A 30 -7.42 -3.31 12.68
N ASP A 31 -6.90 -3.10 13.90
CA ASP A 31 -5.62 -2.42 14.14
C ASP A 31 -4.40 -3.18 13.60
N ASN A 32 -4.55 -4.46 13.21
CA ASN A 32 -3.49 -5.23 12.57
C ASN A 32 -3.31 -4.83 11.10
N CYS A 33 -4.32 -4.20 10.48
CA CYS A 33 -4.31 -3.78 9.08
C CYS A 33 -3.53 -2.47 8.88
N VAL A 34 -2.38 -2.55 8.21
CA VAL A 34 -1.55 -1.38 7.88
C VAL A 34 -2.02 -0.75 6.58
N ALA A 35 -2.21 -1.57 5.54
CA ALA A 35 -2.62 -1.13 4.21
C ALA A 35 -3.34 -2.24 3.44
N ILE A 36 -4.23 -1.87 2.52
CA ILE A 36 -4.88 -2.78 1.57
C ILE A 36 -4.74 -2.20 0.17
N TYR A 37 -4.42 -3.06 -0.80
CA TYR A 37 -4.16 -2.70 -2.18
C TYR A 37 -4.96 -3.57 -3.14
N HIS A 38 -5.56 -2.94 -4.14
CA HIS A 38 -6.02 -3.65 -5.34
C HIS A 38 -4.81 -4.01 -6.18
N ILE A 39 -4.59 -5.30 -6.40
CA ILE A 39 -3.48 -5.83 -7.20
C ILE A 39 -4.01 -6.74 -8.31
N GLY A 40 -3.11 -7.45 -9.00
CA GLY A 40 -3.47 -8.36 -10.08
C GLY A 40 -4.05 -7.63 -11.29
N SER A 41 -4.56 -8.41 -12.26
CA SER A 41 -4.98 -7.84 -13.55
C SER A 41 -6.21 -6.94 -13.45
N THR A 42 -7.12 -7.19 -12.50
CA THR A 42 -8.36 -6.42 -12.35
C THR A 42 -8.12 -5.01 -11.81
N SER A 43 -6.94 -4.75 -11.25
CA SER A 43 -6.51 -3.41 -10.78
C SER A 43 -5.92 -2.52 -11.88
N VAL A 44 -5.80 -3.02 -13.11
CA VAL A 44 -5.22 -2.30 -14.25
C VAL A 44 -6.32 -1.96 -15.25
N GLU A 45 -6.60 -0.67 -15.40
CA GLU A 45 -7.62 -0.19 -16.33
C GLU A 45 -7.33 -0.61 -17.78
N GLY A 46 -8.36 -1.14 -18.45
CA GLY A 46 -8.28 -1.64 -19.83
C GLY A 46 -7.61 -3.01 -20.00
N LEU A 47 -7.14 -3.68 -18.94
CA LEU A 47 -6.55 -5.01 -19.03
C LEU A 47 -7.62 -6.11 -18.91
N ALA A 48 -7.80 -6.91 -19.97
CA ALA A 48 -8.65 -8.10 -19.94
C ALA A 48 -8.14 -9.11 -18.89
N ALA A 49 -9.03 -9.71 -18.10
CA ALA A 49 -8.64 -10.55 -16.96
C ALA A 49 -9.66 -11.65 -16.67
N LYS A 50 -9.27 -12.63 -15.85
CA LYS A 50 -10.25 -13.43 -15.11
C LYS A 50 -11.01 -12.50 -14.17
N PRO A 51 -12.34 -12.62 -14.02
CA PRO A 51 -13.15 -11.72 -13.18
C PRO A 51 -12.96 -12.04 -11.68
N ILE A 52 -11.71 -12.08 -11.22
CA ILE A 52 -11.29 -12.35 -9.84
C ILE A 52 -10.60 -11.10 -9.31
N ILE A 53 -11.09 -10.56 -8.20
CA ILE A 53 -10.48 -9.41 -7.54
C ILE A 53 -9.31 -9.93 -6.69
N ASP A 54 -8.09 -9.55 -7.06
CA ASP A 54 -6.88 -9.85 -6.30
C ASP A 54 -6.59 -8.70 -5.33
N ILE A 55 -6.56 -9.01 -4.04
CA ILE A 55 -6.39 -8.05 -2.95
C ILE A 55 -5.10 -8.39 -2.23
N MET A 56 -4.30 -7.38 -1.91
CA MET A 56 -3.13 -7.54 -1.04
C MET A 56 -3.31 -6.73 0.23
N ALA A 57 -3.18 -7.37 1.39
CA ALA A 57 -3.17 -6.69 2.68
C ALA A 57 -1.76 -6.75 3.28
N ALA A 58 -1.26 -5.61 3.75
CA ALA A 58 -0.06 -5.53 4.57
C ALA A 58 -0.48 -5.42 6.04
N VAL A 59 0.06 -6.28 6.89
CA VAL A 59 -0.29 -6.38 8.31
C VAL A 59 0.93 -6.27 9.22
N GLN A 60 0.69 -5.94 10.49
CA GLN A 60 1.72 -5.89 11.53
C GLN A 60 2.18 -7.29 11.96
N ASN A 61 1.23 -8.22 12.15
CA ASN A 61 1.52 -9.56 12.65
C ASN A 61 0.63 -10.59 11.93
N LEU A 62 1.26 -11.61 11.35
CA LEU A 62 0.57 -12.70 10.66
C LEU A 62 -0.19 -13.64 11.61
N GLU A 63 0.27 -13.84 12.85
CA GLU A 63 -0.42 -14.68 13.85
C GLU A 63 -1.81 -14.12 14.16
N LYS A 64 -1.96 -12.79 14.22
CA LYS A 64 -3.29 -12.16 14.36
C LYS A 64 -4.21 -12.39 13.16
N VAL A 65 -3.65 -12.68 11.99
CA VAL A 65 -4.41 -13.07 10.80
C VAL A 65 -4.84 -14.53 10.91
N ASP A 66 -3.99 -15.39 11.48
CA ASP A 66 -4.34 -16.78 11.81
C ASP A 66 -5.51 -16.81 12.82
N ASP A 67 -5.44 -16.00 13.88
CA ASP A 67 -6.51 -15.87 14.88
C ASP A 67 -7.83 -15.38 14.27
N ALA A 68 -7.76 -14.57 13.22
CA ALA A 68 -8.92 -14.04 12.50
C ALA A 68 -9.47 -14.98 11.41
N ALA A 69 -8.91 -16.19 11.23
CA ALA A 69 -9.31 -17.10 10.15
C ALA A 69 -10.81 -17.43 10.17
N GLU A 70 -11.41 -17.64 11.35
CA GLU A 70 -12.85 -17.92 11.47
C GLU A 70 -13.71 -16.73 11.01
N ALA A 71 -13.28 -15.49 11.28
CA ALA A 71 -13.97 -14.29 10.83
C ALA A 71 -13.97 -14.17 9.30
N PHE A 72 -12.85 -14.51 8.65
CA PHE A 72 -12.78 -14.61 7.19
C PHE A 72 -13.70 -15.72 6.64
N SER A 73 -13.77 -16.88 7.30
CA SER A 73 -14.69 -17.94 6.91
C SER A 73 -16.16 -17.54 7.01
N LYS A 74 -16.55 -16.72 7.99
CA LYS A 74 -17.92 -16.19 8.13
C LYS A 74 -18.36 -15.33 6.94
N ILE A 75 -17.44 -14.67 6.25
CA ILE A 75 -17.72 -13.90 5.03
C ILE A 75 -17.43 -14.68 3.72
N GLY A 76 -17.19 -15.99 3.83
CA GLY A 76 -17.09 -16.91 2.70
C GLY A 76 -15.69 -17.15 2.16
N TYR A 77 -14.63 -16.79 2.91
CA TYR A 77 -13.25 -17.13 2.53
C TYR A 77 -12.82 -18.49 3.05
N GLU A 78 -12.14 -19.23 2.18
CA GLU A 78 -11.32 -20.38 2.54
C GLU A 78 -9.91 -19.90 2.85
N TYR A 79 -9.42 -20.26 4.04
CA TYR A 79 -8.08 -19.91 4.53
C TYR A 79 -7.08 -21.00 4.18
N LEU A 80 -6.07 -20.69 3.36
CA LEU A 80 -5.14 -21.68 2.80
C LEU A 80 -3.71 -21.58 3.38
N GLY A 81 -3.47 -20.71 4.36
CA GLY A 81 -2.14 -20.48 4.92
C GLY A 81 -1.18 -19.92 3.86
N GLU A 82 0.07 -20.37 3.85
CA GLU A 82 1.10 -19.87 2.92
C GLU A 82 0.82 -20.20 1.45
N PHE A 83 0.36 -21.42 1.20
CA PHE A 83 0.00 -21.93 -0.13
C PHE A 83 1.10 -21.72 -1.20
N GLY A 84 2.35 -22.03 -0.87
CA GLY A 84 3.49 -21.98 -1.80
C GLY A 84 4.30 -20.68 -1.80
N ILE A 85 3.96 -19.69 -0.97
CA ILE A 85 4.80 -18.51 -0.72
C ILE A 85 5.02 -18.38 0.78
N ALA A 86 6.27 -18.52 1.22
CA ALA A 86 6.65 -18.39 2.63
C ALA A 86 6.25 -17.02 3.18
N GLY A 87 5.69 -16.99 4.39
CA GLY A 87 5.25 -15.75 5.04
C GLY A 87 3.97 -15.14 4.48
N ARG A 88 3.29 -15.80 3.51
CA ARG A 88 1.99 -15.37 3.02
C ARG A 88 0.85 -15.94 3.88
N ARG A 89 -0.29 -15.26 3.91
CA ARG A 89 -1.59 -15.90 4.12
C ARG A 89 -2.46 -15.69 2.91
N TYR A 90 -2.90 -16.79 2.30
CA TYR A 90 -3.68 -16.80 1.08
C TYR A 90 -5.10 -17.21 1.39
N LEU A 91 -6.05 -16.41 0.92
CA LEU A 91 -7.47 -16.68 1.07
C LEU A 91 -8.17 -16.60 -0.28
N ARG A 92 -9.20 -17.42 -0.48
CA ARG A 92 -10.04 -17.39 -1.69
C ARG A 92 -11.52 -17.48 -1.37
N LYS A 93 -12.36 -16.84 -2.19
CA LYS A 93 -13.82 -16.80 -2.03
C LYS A 93 -14.52 -17.10 -3.36
N GLY A 94 -15.70 -17.72 -3.31
CA GLY A 94 -16.52 -18.06 -4.48
C GLY A 94 -16.48 -19.52 -4.95
N GLY A 95 -15.77 -20.40 -4.24
CA GLY A 95 -15.72 -21.83 -4.58
C GLY A 95 -15.13 -22.10 -5.97
N ASP A 96 -15.84 -22.91 -6.76
CA ASP A 96 -15.49 -23.25 -8.15
C ASP A 96 -15.53 -22.01 -9.07
N GLU A 97 -16.44 -21.06 -8.81
CA GLU A 97 -16.55 -19.77 -9.50
C GLU A 97 -15.91 -18.65 -8.67
N ARG A 98 -14.60 -18.79 -8.46
CA ARG A 98 -13.78 -17.85 -7.66
C ARG A 98 -14.05 -16.40 -8.04
N THR A 99 -14.26 -15.56 -7.03
CA THR A 99 -14.54 -14.12 -7.18
C THR A 99 -13.47 -13.25 -6.56
N HIS A 100 -12.85 -13.69 -5.46
CA HIS A 100 -11.84 -12.91 -4.75
C HIS A 100 -10.66 -13.78 -4.32
N GLN A 101 -9.48 -13.16 -4.27
CA GLN A 101 -8.26 -13.72 -3.71
C GLN A 101 -7.62 -12.67 -2.81
N ILE A 102 -7.14 -13.07 -1.63
CA ILE A 102 -6.41 -12.19 -0.72
C ILE A 102 -5.00 -12.76 -0.54
N HIS A 103 -4.01 -11.91 -0.70
CA HIS A 103 -2.62 -12.15 -0.34
C HIS A 103 -2.24 -11.26 0.83
N ILE A 104 -2.03 -11.85 2.00
CA ILE A 104 -1.66 -11.11 3.20
C ILE A 104 -0.18 -11.34 3.49
N PHE A 105 0.56 -10.25 3.70
CA PHE A 105 1.98 -10.25 4.02
C PHE A 105 2.24 -9.35 5.23
N GLN A 106 3.28 -9.66 5.99
CA GLN A 106 3.75 -8.74 7.02
C GLN A 106 4.43 -7.52 6.38
N THR A 107 4.39 -6.35 7.02
CA THR A 107 4.93 -5.09 6.47
C THR A 107 6.41 -5.14 6.12
N GLU A 108 7.18 -5.98 6.80
CA GLU A 108 8.61 -6.14 6.58
C GLU A 108 8.92 -6.96 5.32
N ASP A 109 7.96 -7.71 4.78
CA ASP A 109 8.12 -8.48 3.54
C ASP A 109 7.97 -7.58 2.30
N TRP A 110 8.91 -6.64 2.18
CA TRP A 110 8.95 -5.71 1.08
C TRP A 110 9.16 -6.39 -0.27
N ASN A 111 9.79 -7.57 -0.32
CA ASN A 111 10.01 -8.28 -1.57
C ASN A 111 8.67 -8.70 -2.18
N ASN A 112 7.76 -9.29 -1.39
CA ASN A 112 6.45 -9.66 -1.86
C ASN A 112 5.53 -8.46 -2.09
N ILE A 113 5.51 -7.49 -1.18
CA ILE A 113 4.69 -6.28 -1.33
C ILE A 113 5.12 -5.49 -2.57
N GLY A 114 6.42 -5.20 -2.67
CA GLY A 114 7.02 -4.41 -3.72
C GLY A 114 6.83 -5.01 -5.11
N ARG A 115 7.01 -6.33 -5.30
CA ARG A 115 6.81 -6.96 -6.62
C ARG A 115 5.38 -6.84 -7.12
N HIS A 116 4.39 -6.96 -6.24
CA HIS A 116 2.97 -6.83 -6.61
C HIS A 116 2.61 -5.39 -6.99
N LEU A 117 3.07 -4.41 -6.20
CA LEU A 117 2.86 -2.98 -6.49
C LEU A 117 3.58 -2.56 -7.78
N ALA A 118 4.84 -2.95 -7.93
CA ALA A 118 5.64 -2.68 -9.12
C ALA A 118 4.97 -3.21 -10.38
N PHE A 119 4.55 -4.48 -10.38
CA PHE A 119 3.89 -5.09 -11.53
C PHE A 119 2.60 -4.35 -11.91
N ARG A 120 1.74 -4.05 -10.93
CA ARG A 120 0.49 -3.30 -11.16
C ARG A 120 0.78 -1.94 -11.78
N ASP A 121 1.66 -1.17 -11.15
CA ASP A 121 1.92 0.22 -11.54
C ASP A 121 2.60 0.30 -12.89
N TYR A 122 3.50 -0.64 -13.19
CA TYR A 122 4.10 -0.79 -14.51
C TYR A 122 3.03 -1.03 -15.58
N MET A 123 2.10 -1.97 -15.34
CA MET A 123 1.06 -2.32 -16.31
C MET A 123 0.01 -1.20 -16.50
N ARG A 124 -0.12 -0.27 -15.56
CA ARG A 124 -0.96 0.93 -15.70
C ARG A 124 -0.37 1.98 -16.64
N THR A 125 0.95 2.05 -16.77
CA THR A 125 1.64 3.05 -17.59
C THR A 125 2.20 2.50 -18.90
N HIS A 126 2.31 1.17 -19.03
CA HIS A 126 2.91 0.48 -20.18
C HIS A 126 1.85 -0.19 -21.06
N LYS A 127 1.15 0.63 -21.88
CA LYS A 127 0.02 0.17 -22.72
C LYS A 127 0.38 -1.01 -23.62
N LYS A 128 1.57 -1.02 -24.23
CA LYS A 128 1.99 -2.07 -25.17
C LYS A 128 2.08 -3.43 -24.48
N GLU A 129 2.80 -3.50 -23.37
CA GLU A 129 2.99 -4.70 -22.57
C GLU A 129 1.66 -5.16 -21.95
N ARG A 130 0.81 -4.23 -21.53
CA ARG A 130 -0.56 -4.51 -21.08
C ARG A 130 -1.39 -5.20 -22.17
N ASP A 131 -1.40 -4.65 -23.38
CA ASP A 131 -2.18 -5.20 -24.49
C ASP A 131 -1.62 -6.55 -24.96
N GLU A 132 -0.30 -6.76 -24.91
CA GLU A 132 0.34 -8.05 -25.17
C GLU A 132 -0.08 -9.11 -24.13
N TYR A 133 -0.05 -8.73 -22.84
CA TYR A 133 -0.49 -9.61 -21.76
C TYR A 133 -1.97 -10.01 -21.88
N ALA A 134 -2.82 -9.08 -22.31
CA ALA A 134 -4.23 -9.34 -22.57
C ALA A 134 -4.41 -10.42 -23.68
N LYS A 135 -3.64 -10.31 -24.76
CA LYS A 135 -3.66 -11.30 -25.87
C LYS A 135 -3.22 -12.68 -25.40
N ILE A 136 -2.10 -12.76 -24.67
CA ILE A 136 -1.59 -14.02 -24.11
C ILE A 136 -2.66 -14.69 -23.26
N LYS A 137 -3.31 -13.95 -22.35
CA LYS A 137 -4.37 -14.49 -21.48
C LYS A 137 -5.58 -15.00 -22.26
N LYS A 138 -6.02 -14.29 -23.30
CA LYS A 138 -7.15 -14.74 -24.15
C LYS A 138 -6.81 -16.03 -24.90
N VAL A 139 -5.61 -16.12 -25.49
CA VAL A 139 -5.14 -17.33 -26.19
C VAL A 139 -5.03 -18.52 -25.23
N LEU A 140 -4.43 -18.32 -24.05
CA LEU A 140 -4.27 -19.38 -23.07
C LEU A 140 -5.61 -19.85 -22.49
N ALA A 141 -6.57 -18.96 -22.26
CA ALA A 141 -7.91 -19.33 -21.79
C ALA A 141 -8.65 -20.21 -22.81
N GLN A 142 -8.45 -19.97 -24.11
CA GLN A 142 -9.01 -20.83 -25.17
C GLN A 142 -8.28 -22.18 -25.27
N LYS A 143 -6.96 -22.20 -25.05
CA LYS A 143 -6.13 -23.41 -25.14
C LYS A 143 -6.29 -24.33 -23.92
N PHE A 144 -6.47 -23.76 -22.73
CA PHE A 144 -6.52 -24.47 -21.45
C PHE A 144 -7.79 -24.10 -20.64
N PRO A 145 -9.01 -24.35 -21.16
CA PRO A 145 -10.25 -23.88 -20.53
C PRO A 145 -10.54 -24.52 -19.15
N TYR A 146 -9.98 -25.70 -18.87
CA TYR A 146 -10.16 -26.42 -17.60
C TYR A 146 -8.84 -26.80 -16.92
N ASP A 147 -7.72 -26.30 -17.45
CA ASP A 147 -6.37 -26.61 -16.97
C ASP A 147 -5.71 -25.33 -16.44
N ILE A 148 -5.82 -25.15 -15.12
CA ILE A 148 -5.30 -23.97 -14.44
C ILE A 148 -3.77 -23.93 -14.43
N ASP A 149 -3.13 -25.09 -14.40
CA ASP A 149 -1.66 -25.19 -14.36
C ASP A 149 -1.11 -24.84 -15.74
N GLY A 150 -1.63 -25.44 -16.81
CA GLY A 150 -1.26 -25.08 -18.19
C GLY A 150 -1.51 -23.61 -18.53
N TYR A 151 -2.60 -23.01 -18.01
CA TYR A 151 -2.85 -21.57 -18.12
C TYR A 151 -1.83 -20.72 -17.35
N CYS A 152 -1.42 -21.16 -16.16
CA CYS A 152 -0.44 -20.46 -15.33
C CYS A 152 0.98 -20.54 -15.91
N ASP A 153 1.40 -21.73 -16.34
CA ASP A 153 2.71 -21.98 -16.93
C ASP A 153 2.87 -21.20 -18.24
N GLY A 154 1.83 -21.19 -19.08
CA GLY A 154 1.86 -20.50 -20.37
C GLY A 154 2.07 -18.99 -20.31
N LYS A 155 1.82 -18.34 -19.16
CA LYS A 155 2.06 -16.90 -18.96
C LYS A 155 3.27 -16.61 -18.07
N GLU A 156 3.90 -17.62 -17.48
CA GLU A 156 4.92 -17.45 -16.45
C GLU A 156 6.14 -16.67 -16.98
N GLU A 157 6.66 -17.05 -18.15
CA GLU A 157 7.82 -16.39 -18.76
C GLU A 157 7.56 -14.89 -18.97
N PHE A 158 6.39 -14.55 -19.53
CA PHE A 158 6.00 -13.16 -19.75
C PHE A 158 5.87 -12.41 -18.42
N VAL A 159 5.20 -12.99 -17.42
CA VAL A 159 5.02 -12.36 -16.10
C VAL A 159 6.38 -12.11 -15.44
N ARG A 160 7.29 -13.09 -15.44
CA ARG A 160 8.64 -12.94 -14.88
C ARG A 160 9.44 -11.83 -15.56
N LYS A 161 9.36 -11.75 -16.89
CA LYS A 161 10.01 -10.67 -17.67
C LYS A 161 9.49 -9.29 -17.27
N ILE A 162 8.17 -9.13 -17.23
CA ILE A 162 7.54 -7.85 -16.86
C ILE A 162 7.83 -7.51 -15.40
N GLU A 163 7.76 -8.46 -14.48
CA GLU A 163 8.07 -8.25 -13.07
C GLU A 163 9.50 -7.72 -12.88
N LYS A 164 10.48 -8.30 -13.59
CA LYS A 164 11.87 -7.82 -13.56
C LYS A 164 12.00 -6.38 -14.07
N LEU A 165 11.35 -6.06 -15.19
CA LEU A 165 11.35 -4.69 -15.75
C LEU A 165 10.66 -3.70 -14.81
N ALA A 166 9.52 -4.09 -14.25
CA ALA A 166 8.75 -3.30 -13.31
C ALA A 166 9.59 -2.98 -12.07
N LEU A 167 10.19 -3.98 -11.45
CA LEU A 167 11.05 -3.80 -10.27
C LEU A 167 12.25 -2.90 -10.55
N SER A 168 12.87 -2.99 -11.72
CA SER A 168 14.02 -2.12 -12.06
C SER A 168 13.67 -0.63 -12.18
N GLN A 169 12.40 -0.29 -12.38
CA GLN A 169 11.92 1.09 -12.56
C GLN A 169 11.07 1.58 -11.40
N PHE A 170 10.79 0.71 -10.41
CA PHE A 170 9.86 0.99 -9.34
C PHE A 170 10.51 1.76 -8.20
N ASP A 171 10.20 3.05 -8.08
CA ASP A 171 10.46 3.80 -6.85
C ASP A 171 9.39 3.49 -5.80
N GLY A 172 9.60 2.42 -5.04
CA GLY A 172 8.73 2.03 -3.92
C GLY A 172 9.01 2.78 -2.61
N THR A 173 9.80 3.85 -2.64
CA THR A 173 10.21 4.57 -1.42
C THR A 173 8.99 5.19 -0.72
N TRP A 174 8.06 5.77 -1.47
CA TRP A 174 6.83 6.33 -0.90
C TRP A 174 5.94 5.26 -0.25
N ASP A 175 5.84 4.09 -0.87
CA ASP A 175 5.10 2.95 -0.32
C ASP A 175 5.75 2.46 0.99
N LYS A 176 7.09 2.34 1.04
CA LYS A 176 7.81 2.01 2.27
C LYS A 176 7.56 3.03 3.37
N MET A 177 7.62 4.33 3.04
CA MET A 177 7.33 5.40 3.99
C MET A 177 5.88 5.36 4.48
N TYR A 178 4.93 5.13 3.59
CA TYR A 178 3.52 4.99 3.93
C TYR A 178 3.29 3.82 4.90
N LEU A 179 3.83 2.64 4.57
CA LEU A 179 3.76 1.46 5.44
C LEU A 179 4.42 1.73 6.79
N ALA A 180 5.60 2.36 6.82
CA ALA A 180 6.29 2.71 8.05
C ALA A 180 5.48 3.65 8.95
N ALA A 181 4.87 4.71 8.38
CA ALA A 181 4.00 5.63 9.11
C ALA A 181 2.78 4.89 9.67
N ARG A 182 2.08 4.13 8.83
CA ARG A 182 0.90 3.34 9.22
C ARG A 182 1.22 2.30 10.29
N ASN A 183 2.42 1.72 10.29
CA ASN A 183 2.83 0.69 11.25
C ASN A 183 2.87 1.20 12.70
N VAL A 184 3.21 2.48 12.89
CA VAL A 184 3.27 3.11 14.21
C VAL A 184 1.96 3.80 14.61
N GLN A 185 0.98 3.88 13.70
CA GLN A 185 -0.27 4.62 13.90
C GLN A 185 -1.28 3.87 14.77
N LYS A 186 -1.02 3.84 16.07
CA LYS A 186 -1.84 3.16 17.07
C LYS A 186 -2.53 4.20 17.94
N LYS A 187 -3.73 4.64 17.53
CA LYS A 187 -4.52 5.60 18.32
C LYS A 187 -4.78 4.99 19.69
N ARG A 188 -4.47 5.74 20.74
CA ARG A 188 -4.74 5.34 22.12
C ARG A 188 -4.86 6.56 23.03
N GLU A 189 -5.69 6.42 24.05
CA GLU A 189 -5.69 7.34 25.18
C GLU A 189 -4.48 7.02 26.08
N ILE A 190 -3.70 8.04 26.42
CA ILE A 190 -2.56 7.92 27.34
C ILE A 190 -2.98 8.33 28.74
N SER A 191 -3.80 9.38 28.84
CA SER A 191 -4.43 9.85 30.08
C SER A 191 -5.69 10.66 29.73
N PRO A 192 -6.52 11.06 30.72
CA PRO A 192 -7.73 11.86 30.47
C PRO A 192 -7.51 13.19 29.73
N LEU A 193 -6.26 13.67 29.61
CA LEU A 193 -5.90 14.92 28.94
C LEU A 193 -4.98 14.71 27.72
N VAL A 194 -4.60 13.46 27.41
CA VAL A 194 -3.59 13.15 26.39
C VAL A 194 -4.00 11.95 25.54
N GLU A 195 -4.06 12.15 24.23
CA GLU A 195 -4.20 11.08 23.23
C GLU A 195 -2.94 11.03 22.36
N ALA A 196 -2.63 9.86 21.78
CA ALA A 196 -1.52 9.73 20.84
C ALA A 196 -1.87 8.80 19.68
N GLY A 197 -1.21 8.99 18.53
CA GLY A 197 -1.31 8.06 17.40
C GLY A 197 -2.52 8.24 16.48
N GLY A 198 -3.26 9.35 16.60
CA GLY A 198 -4.33 9.68 15.64
C GLY A 198 -3.79 10.02 14.24
N VAL A 199 -2.63 10.67 14.17
CA VAL A 199 -1.85 10.95 12.96
C VAL A 199 -0.47 10.33 13.12
N SER A 200 0.09 9.80 12.04
CA SER A 200 1.47 9.32 11.96
C SER A 200 2.21 9.99 10.81
N ALA A 201 3.53 10.07 10.89
CA ALA A 201 4.35 10.57 9.79
C ALA A 201 5.59 9.70 9.60
N ALA A 202 6.11 9.69 8.38
CA ALA A 202 7.40 9.15 8.02
C ALA A 202 8.20 10.19 7.23
N ILE A 203 9.47 10.32 7.56
CA ILE A 203 10.43 11.16 6.84
C ILE A 203 11.54 10.29 6.27
N LEU A 204 11.96 10.60 5.05
CA LEU A 204 13.15 10.03 4.42
C LEU A 204 14.28 11.03 4.49
N THR A 205 15.43 10.60 4.96
CA THR A 205 16.62 11.44 5.04
C THR A 205 17.51 11.34 3.80
N GLU A 206 18.47 12.25 3.70
CA GLU A 206 19.51 12.23 2.65
C GLU A 206 20.38 10.97 2.68
N LYS A 207 20.49 10.32 3.85
CA LYS A 207 21.20 9.03 4.00
C LYS A 207 20.33 7.83 3.62
N GLY A 208 19.08 8.04 3.26
CA GLY A 208 18.13 6.99 2.88
C GLY A 208 17.44 6.30 4.05
N ASN A 209 17.54 6.84 5.26
CA ASN A 209 16.88 6.28 6.45
C ASN A 209 15.45 6.81 6.57
N ILE A 210 14.56 5.97 7.10
CA ILE A 210 13.17 6.34 7.36
C ILE A 210 12.97 6.48 8.87
N TYR A 211 12.58 7.68 9.30
CA TYR A 211 12.19 7.94 10.69
C TYR A 211 10.70 8.20 10.77
N VAL A 212 10.08 7.67 11.82
CA VAL A 212 8.63 7.74 12.03
C VAL A 212 8.30 8.45 13.33
N GLY A 213 7.10 9.03 13.37
CA GLY A 213 6.55 9.72 14.52
C GLY A 213 5.03 9.64 14.54
N VAL A 214 4.44 9.88 15.70
CA VAL A 214 2.98 9.94 15.91
C VAL A 214 2.60 11.26 16.55
N CYS A 215 1.37 11.72 16.36
CA CYS A 215 0.89 12.88 17.11
C CYS A 215 0.76 12.56 18.60
N ILE A 216 0.93 13.60 19.43
CA ILE A 216 0.60 13.63 20.85
C ILE A 216 -0.31 14.83 21.03
N ASP A 217 -1.59 14.58 21.21
CA ASP A 217 -2.60 15.60 21.39
C ASP A 217 -2.81 15.84 22.88
N THR A 218 -2.79 17.10 23.30
CA THR A 218 -2.96 17.48 24.72
C THR A 218 -4.08 18.50 24.85
N ALA A 219 -4.56 18.74 26.08
CA ALA A 219 -5.59 19.74 26.36
C ALA A 219 -5.18 21.22 26.09
N CYS A 220 -3.95 21.48 25.66
CA CYS A 220 -3.44 22.82 25.36
C CYS A 220 -2.39 22.80 24.22
N SER A 221 -1.69 23.92 24.02
CA SER A 221 -0.70 24.11 22.95
C SER A 221 0.58 23.27 23.09
N LEU A 222 0.71 22.44 24.12
CA LEU A 222 1.84 21.53 24.31
C LEU A 222 1.79 20.30 23.38
N GLY A 223 0.71 20.13 22.62
CA GLY A 223 0.57 19.04 21.66
C GLY A 223 1.64 19.07 20.55
N MET A 224 2.00 17.88 20.08
CA MET A 224 3.02 17.71 19.05
C MET A 224 2.46 16.92 17.85
N CYS A 225 2.68 17.48 16.65
CA CYS A 225 2.28 16.83 15.41
C CYS A 225 3.22 15.66 15.09
N ALA A 226 2.73 14.70 14.29
CA ALA A 226 3.48 13.50 13.95
C ALA A 226 4.76 13.80 13.18
N GLU A 227 4.74 14.80 12.30
CA GLU A 227 5.88 15.27 11.51
C GLU A 227 7.01 15.76 12.41
N ARG A 228 6.68 16.61 13.41
CA ARG A 228 7.66 17.14 14.37
C ARG A 228 8.25 16.03 15.23
N ASN A 229 7.44 15.05 15.63
CA ASN A 229 7.93 13.87 16.34
C ASN A 229 8.85 12.99 15.47
N ALA A 230 8.53 12.80 14.18
CA ALA A 230 9.40 12.06 13.26
C ALA A 230 10.74 12.77 13.06
N ILE A 231 10.72 14.10 12.93
CA ILE A 231 11.92 14.94 12.85
C ILE A 231 12.75 14.85 14.14
N ALA A 232 12.12 14.93 15.31
CA ALA A 232 12.81 14.77 16.59
C ALA A 232 13.48 13.39 16.72
N ASN A 233 12.84 12.32 16.23
CA ASN A 233 13.42 10.98 16.15
C ASN A 233 14.65 10.94 15.22
N MET A 234 14.56 11.54 14.03
CA MET A 234 15.70 11.68 13.11
C MET A 234 16.88 12.42 13.75
N ILE A 235 16.62 13.56 14.40
CA ILE A 235 17.65 14.36 15.09
C ILE A 235 18.29 13.55 16.23
N THR A 236 17.48 12.81 16.99
CA THR A 236 17.96 11.92 18.06
C THR A 236 18.95 10.87 17.53
N ASN A 237 18.80 10.45 16.28
CA ASN A 237 19.69 9.50 15.60
C ASN A 237 20.82 10.20 14.79
N GLY A 238 21.02 11.51 14.98
CA GLY A 238 22.14 12.25 14.40
C GLY A 238 21.98 12.64 12.92
N GLU A 239 20.75 12.73 12.43
CA GLU A 239 20.43 13.20 11.08
C GLU A 239 19.57 14.47 11.12
N ASN A 240 19.71 15.33 10.12
CA ASN A 240 19.06 16.64 10.07
C ASN A 240 18.57 17.05 8.66
N GLY A 241 18.87 16.27 7.63
CA GLY A 241 18.43 16.53 6.25
C GLY A 241 17.22 15.68 5.86
N ILE A 242 16.14 16.32 5.42
CA ILE A 242 14.88 15.69 4.99
C ILE A 242 14.78 15.78 3.47
N CYS A 243 14.52 14.66 2.80
CA CYS A 243 14.23 14.62 1.36
C CYS A 243 12.74 14.53 1.08
N ARG A 244 12.03 13.69 1.85
CA ARG A 244 10.62 13.37 1.62
C ARG A 244 9.87 13.28 2.95
N LEU A 245 8.60 13.66 2.94
CA LEU A 245 7.70 13.53 4.10
C LEU A 245 6.31 13.05 3.66
N ILE A 246 5.74 12.13 4.43
CA ILE A 246 4.33 11.76 4.37
C ILE A 246 3.73 11.80 5.78
N ALA A 247 2.59 12.48 5.93
CA ALA A 247 1.75 12.43 7.12
C ALA A 247 0.44 11.72 6.76
N VAL A 248 -0.06 10.86 7.65
CA VAL A 248 -1.20 9.98 7.40
C VAL A 248 -2.20 10.08 8.54
N ASP A 249 -3.47 10.29 8.21
CA ASP A 249 -4.57 10.38 9.16
C ASP A 249 -5.09 9.00 9.60
N ARG A 250 -6.03 8.98 10.55
CA ARG A 250 -6.63 7.74 11.08
C ARG A 250 -7.28 6.85 10.01
N ASN A 251 -7.71 7.43 8.90
CA ASN A 251 -8.36 6.71 7.82
C ASN A 251 -7.35 6.06 6.85
N GLY A 252 -6.06 6.40 6.98
CA GLY A 252 -5.00 5.97 6.07
C GLY A 252 -4.77 6.95 4.92
N LYS A 253 -5.36 8.16 4.97
CA LYS A 253 -5.19 9.16 3.92
C LYS A 253 -3.97 10.02 4.19
N ALA A 254 -3.18 10.28 3.14
CA ALA A 254 -2.13 11.28 3.21
C ALA A 254 -2.76 12.66 3.45
N ILE A 255 -2.18 13.44 4.35
CA ILE A 255 -2.65 14.78 4.69
C ILE A 255 -1.51 15.80 4.61
N PRO A 256 -1.80 17.06 4.25
CA PRO A 256 -0.79 18.09 4.24
C PRO A 256 -0.28 18.40 5.65
N PRO A 257 1.01 18.74 5.81
CA PRO A 257 1.53 19.20 7.09
C PRO A 257 0.85 20.50 7.53
N CYS A 258 0.65 20.66 8.84
CA CYS A 258 0.10 21.90 9.38
C CYS A 258 1.11 23.06 9.30
N GLY A 259 0.65 24.30 9.51
CA GLY A 259 1.52 25.48 9.43
C GLY A 259 2.73 25.43 10.36
N ALA A 260 2.57 24.94 11.59
CA ALA A 260 3.66 24.80 12.54
C ALA A 260 4.71 23.75 12.10
N CYS A 261 4.28 22.67 11.46
CA CYS A 261 5.21 21.67 10.91
C CYS A 261 5.96 22.20 9.71
N ARG A 262 5.28 22.93 8.81
CA ARG A 262 5.94 23.60 7.68
C ARG A 262 6.99 24.57 8.18
N GLU A 263 6.62 25.47 9.08
CA GLU A 263 7.52 26.45 9.68
C GLU A 263 8.74 25.78 10.32
N PHE A 264 8.54 24.71 11.08
CA PHE A 264 9.64 23.98 11.70
C PHE A 264 10.59 23.34 10.68
N MET A 265 10.07 22.76 9.60
CA MET A 265 10.89 22.21 8.51
C MET A 265 11.68 23.31 7.79
N VAL A 266 11.09 24.50 7.61
CA VAL A 266 11.83 25.62 7.01
C VAL A 266 12.97 26.07 7.92
N GLN A 267 12.72 26.24 9.23
CA GLN A 267 13.78 26.60 10.18
C GLN A 267 14.88 25.53 10.29
N LEU A 268 14.52 24.25 10.12
CA LEU A 268 15.49 23.16 10.13
C LEU A 268 16.40 23.18 8.89
N MET A 269 15.87 23.54 7.73
CA MET A 269 16.57 23.49 6.45
C MET A 269 16.38 24.79 5.64
N PRO A 270 16.77 25.97 6.15
CA PRO A 270 16.38 27.27 5.56
C PRO A 270 16.85 27.44 4.11
N ASP A 271 18.00 26.88 3.75
CA ASP A 271 18.56 26.99 2.40
C ASP A 271 18.02 25.93 1.42
N HIS A 272 17.39 24.86 1.94
CA HIS A 272 17.05 23.67 1.16
C HIS A 272 15.60 23.21 1.29
N TYR A 273 14.78 23.85 2.13
CA TYR A 273 13.41 23.41 2.39
C TYR A 273 12.55 23.31 1.13
N HIS A 274 12.80 24.16 0.13
CA HIS A 274 12.09 24.16 -1.16
C HIS A 274 12.19 22.83 -1.91
N SER A 275 13.18 21.98 -1.64
CA SER A 275 13.34 20.68 -2.31
C SER A 275 12.64 19.53 -1.59
N ILE A 276 12.18 19.74 -0.34
CA ILE A 276 11.53 18.69 0.45
C ILE A 276 10.23 18.30 -0.25
N GLN A 277 10.11 17.05 -0.67
CA GLN A 277 8.88 16.54 -1.29
C GLN A 277 7.88 16.12 -0.22
N ILE A 278 6.63 16.53 -0.39
CA ILE A 278 5.51 16.24 0.51
C ILE A 278 4.47 15.42 -0.25
N MET A 279 4.11 14.26 0.28
CA MET A 279 3.00 13.47 -0.23
C MET A 279 1.67 14.09 0.20
N MET A 280 0.88 14.55 -0.77
CA MET A 280 -0.43 15.18 -0.55
C MET A 280 -1.58 14.19 -0.72
N ASP A 281 -1.40 13.21 -1.60
CA ASP A 281 -2.38 12.16 -1.86
C ASP A 281 -1.64 10.89 -2.29
N TYR A 282 -1.62 9.88 -1.41
CA TYR A 282 -0.91 8.63 -1.64
C TYR A 282 -1.60 7.77 -2.72
N GLU A 283 -2.93 7.75 -2.77
CA GLU A 283 -3.70 6.93 -3.71
C GLU A 283 -3.48 7.40 -5.15
N ASN A 284 -3.47 8.72 -5.35
CA ASN A 284 -3.27 9.35 -6.65
C ASN A 284 -1.81 9.75 -6.93
N LYS A 285 -0.87 9.41 -6.03
CA LYS A 285 0.55 9.77 -6.11
C LYS A 285 0.79 11.26 -6.32
N LYS A 286 -0.02 12.12 -5.70
CA LYS A 286 0.12 13.58 -5.81
C LYS A 286 1.14 14.07 -4.80
N MET A 287 2.20 14.68 -5.31
CA MET A 287 3.28 15.26 -4.51
C MET A 287 3.39 16.75 -4.82
N VAL A 288 3.84 17.51 -3.82
CA VAL A 288 4.26 18.90 -3.96
C VAL A 288 5.59 19.07 -3.25
N THR A 289 6.29 20.17 -3.46
CA THR A 289 7.41 20.54 -2.62
C THR A 289 6.95 21.38 -1.44
N LEU A 290 7.75 21.43 -0.36
CA LEU A 290 7.48 22.34 0.75
C LEU A 290 7.55 23.81 0.30
N GLY A 291 8.37 24.12 -0.72
CA GLY A 291 8.40 25.43 -1.36
C GLY A 291 7.07 25.81 -2.02
N ASP A 292 6.41 24.86 -2.69
CA ASP A 292 5.10 25.11 -3.32
C ASP A 292 4.02 25.51 -2.32
N ILE A 293 4.10 24.97 -1.10
CA ILE A 293 3.10 25.21 -0.02
C ILE A 293 3.57 26.21 1.04
N THR A 294 4.79 26.74 0.89
CA THR A 294 5.44 27.75 1.76
C THR A 294 6.36 28.68 0.94
N PRO A 295 5.84 29.43 -0.06
CA PRO A 295 6.69 30.07 -1.07
C PRO A 295 7.44 31.32 -0.61
N ASN A 296 6.90 32.07 0.36
CA ASN A 296 7.45 33.36 0.82
C ASN A 296 7.70 33.32 2.34
N TRP A 297 8.67 32.50 2.76
CA TRP A 297 8.99 32.36 4.18
C TRP A 297 9.62 33.67 4.73
N TRP A 298 8.89 34.35 5.63
CA TRP A 298 9.26 35.60 6.32
C TRP A 298 9.87 36.71 5.45
N ILE A 299 9.42 36.83 4.19
CA ILE A 299 9.63 38.04 3.38
C ILE A 299 8.79 39.19 3.95
#